data_AF-Q8YH87-F1
#
_entry.id   AF-Q8YH87-F1
#
_cell.length_a   1.000
_cell.length_b   1.000
_cell.length_c   1.000
_cell.angle_alpha   90.00
_cell.angle_beta   90.00
_cell.angle_gamma   90.00
#
_symmetry.space_group_name_H-M   'P 1'
#
loop_
_entity.id
_entity.type
_entity.pdbx_description
1 polymer ?
#
loop_
_entity_poly.entity_id
_entity_poly.type
_entity_poly.pdbx_seq_one_letter_code
_entity_poly.pdbx_strand_id
1 'polypeptide(L)'
;MSHPVFDFLAQRSLTPISAICEPAPEGEELAALLKVAARIPDHGRLTPWRFILYRGDTRRQVGEYLVKRAEEREGPLSDAQKDKEATRFSARRLLSVSFFPPLRMSESPNGSSSFLPVRLR
;
A
#
# COMPACT_ATOMS: atom_id res chain seq x y z
N MET A 1 -1.09 32.97 -15.27
CA MET A 1 -2.31 33.13 -14.45
C MET A 1 -2.20 32.14 -13.29
N SER A 2 -2.42 32.57 -12.05
CA SER A 2 -2.52 31.65 -10.90
C SER A 2 -3.78 30.81 -11.05
N HIS A 3 -3.66 29.51 -10.80
CA HIS A 3 -4.77 28.57 -10.84
C HIS A 3 -4.79 27.83 -9.51
N PRO A 4 -5.86 27.94 -8.70
CA PRO A 4 -5.85 27.50 -7.31
C PRO A 4 -5.53 26.01 -7.14
N VAL A 5 -5.95 25.16 -8.09
CA VAL A 5 -5.60 23.73 -8.08
C VAL A 5 -4.11 23.51 -8.36
N PHE A 6 -3.51 24.28 -9.28
CA PHE A 6 -2.10 24.11 -9.60
C PHE A 6 -1.22 24.61 -8.45
N ASP A 7 -1.60 25.72 -7.84
CA ASP A 7 -0.93 26.27 -6.66
C ASP A 7 -0.98 25.27 -5.49
N PHE A 8 -2.14 24.64 -5.25
CA PHE A 8 -2.27 23.59 -4.24
C PHE A 8 -1.42 22.35 -4.56
N LEU A 9 -1.47 21.83 -5.79
CA LEU A 9 -0.69 20.64 -6.17
C LEU A 9 0.82 20.88 -6.09
N ALA A 10 1.27 22.10 -6.36
CA ALA A 10 2.67 22.50 -6.25
C ALA A 10 3.20 22.50 -4.80
N GLN A 11 2.32 22.54 -3.79
CA GLN A 11 2.71 22.51 -2.37
C GLN A 11 3.02 21.10 -1.85
N ARG A 12 2.79 20.04 -2.65
CA ARG A 12 3.05 18.66 -2.22
C ARG A 12 4.54 18.44 -1.98
N SER A 13 4.91 18.11 -0.75
CA SER A 13 6.28 17.73 -0.35
C SER A 13 6.37 16.28 0.11
N LEU A 14 7.59 15.74 0.13
CA LEU A 14 7.88 14.43 0.73
C LEU A 14 8.18 14.62 2.21
N THR A 15 7.30 14.15 3.09
CA THR A 15 7.53 14.17 4.53
C THR A 15 8.46 13.02 4.93
N PRO A 16 9.58 13.27 5.64
CA PRO A 16 10.41 12.22 6.19
C PRO A 16 9.60 11.29 7.10
N ILE A 17 9.89 9.98 7.06
CA ILE A 17 9.17 8.99 7.87
C ILE A 17 9.23 9.31 9.37
N SER A 18 10.34 9.90 9.83
CA SER A 18 10.53 10.34 11.22
C SER A 18 9.63 11.50 11.64
N ALA A 19 9.13 12.29 10.68
CA ALA A 19 8.24 13.44 10.93
C ALA A 19 6.75 13.09 10.84
N ILE A 20 6.42 11.85 10.45
CA ILE A 20 5.03 11.35 10.50
C ILE A 20 4.71 11.08 11.96
N CYS A 21 3.58 11.58 12.45
CA CYS A 21 3.11 11.44 13.83
C CYS A 21 1.69 10.87 13.89
N GLU A 22 1.24 10.54 15.10
CA GLU A 22 -0.15 10.20 15.40
C GLU A 22 -0.91 11.49 15.76
N PRO A 23 -2.24 11.54 15.56
CA PRO A 23 -3.09 10.47 15.05
C PRO A 23 -2.99 10.33 13.53
N ALA A 24 -3.26 9.11 13.08
CA ALA A 24 -3.49 8.81 11.68
C ALA A 24 -4.88 9.27 11.23
N PRO A 25 -5.10 9.56 9.93
CA PRO A 25 -6.46 9.69 9.40
C PRO A 25 -7.28 8.42 9.64
N GLU A 26 -8.52 8.61 10.09
CA GLU A 26 -9.48 7.54 10.38
C GLU A 26 -10.88 7.88 9.84
N GLY A 27 -11.80 6.92 9.91
CA GLY A 27 -13.21 7.12 9.58
C GLY A 27 -13.43 7.74 8.19
N GLU A 28 -14.24 8.80 8.16
CA GLU A 28 -14.65 9.50 6.95
C GLU A 28 -13.48 10.20 6.24
N GLU A 29 -12.51 10.72 6.99
CA GLU A 29 -11.33 11.38 6.44
C GLU A 29 -10.50 10.39 5.61
N LEU A 30 -10.22 9.21 6.18
CA LEU A 30 -9.52 8.16 5.45
C LEU A 30 -10.31 7.71 4.21
N ALA A 31 -11.63 7.53 4.35
CA ALA A 31 -12.48 7.13 3.23
C ALA A 31 -12.44 8.16 2.09
N ALA A 32 -12.46 9.45 2.40
CA ALA A 32 -12.35 10.53 1.42
C ALA A 32 -11.00 10.49 0.68
N LEU A 33 -9.90 10.31 1.42
CA LEU A 33 -8.56 10.19 0.83
C LEU A 33 -8.46 9.00 -0.13
N LEU A 34 -8.93 7.83 0.30
CA LEU A 34 -8.91 6.61 -0.53
C LEU A 34 -9.80 6.74 -1.77
N LYS A 35 -10.96 7.39 -1.64
CA LYS A 35 -11.87 7.65 -2.77
C LYS A 35 -11.23 8.54 -3.83
N VAL A 36 -10.52 9.60 -3.42
CA VAL A 36 -9.79 10.47 -4.34
C VAL A 36 -8.63 9.69 -4.99
N ALA A 37 -7.87 8.93 -4.20
CA ALA A 37 -6.76 8.12 -4.71
C ALA A 37 -7.22 7.05 -5.71
N ALA A 38 -8.44 6.51 -5.59
CA ALA A 38 -9.00 5.55 -6.52
C ALA A 38 -9.38 6.13 -7.90
N ARG A 39 -9.19 7.44 -8.15
CA ARG A 39 -9.46 8.09 -9.45
C ARG A 39 -8.27 8.09 -10.40
N ILE A 40 -7.15 7.47 -10.01
CA ILE A 40 -5.96 7.34 -10.86
C ILE A 40 -6.36 6.71 -12.22
N PRO A 41 -5.86 7.24 -13.35
CA PRO A 41 -6.20 6.72 -14.67
C PRO A 41 -5.90 5.22 -14.81
N ASP A 42 -6.84 4.52 -15.43
CA ASP A 42 -6.76 3.09 -15.73
C ASP A 42 -7.27 2.86 -17.14
N HIS A 43 -6.33 2.61 -18.05
CA HIS A 43 -6.62 2.44 -19.48
C HIS A 43 -7.59 1.30 -19.75
N GLY A 44 -7.61 0.26 -18.91
CA GLY A 44 -8.46 -0.91 -19.09
C GLY A 44 -9.68 -0.96 -18.16
N ARG A 45 -9.86 0.03 -17.27
CA ARG A 45 -10.85 -0.01 -16.16
C ARG A 45 -10.79 -1.32 -15.35
N LEU A 46 -9.60 -1.90 -15.24
CA LEU A 46 -9.31 -3.14 -14.52
C LEU A 46 -9.38 -2.97 -13.00
N THR A 47 -9.26 -1.74 -12.50
CA THR A 47 -9.07 -1.39 -11.09
C THR A 47 -7.95 -2.21 -10.44
N PRO A 48 -6.73 -2.19 -11.02
CA PRO A 48 -5.65 -3.11 -10.64
C PRO A 48 -5.02 -2.77 -9.28
N TRP A 49 -5.43 -1.69 -8.61
CA TRP A 49 -4.88 -1.33 -7.31
C TRP A 49 -5.67 -1.93 -6.14
N ARG A 50 -4.94 -2.17 -5.05
CA ARG A 50 -5.46 -2.46 -3.72
C ARG A 50 -4.85 -1.51 -2.70
N PHE A 51 -5.69 -1.02 -1.81
CA PHE A 51 -5.31 -0.28 -0.63
C PHE A 51 -5.20 -1.26 0.53
N ILE A 52 -3.99 -1.47 1.06
CA ILE A 52 -3.74 -2.36 2.20
C ILE A 52 -3.34 -1.49 3.39
N LEU A 53 -4.18 -1.52 4.42
CA LEU A 53 -4.01 -0.71 5.61
C LEU A 53 -3.33 -1.55 6.71
N TYR A 54 -2.18 -1.09 7.21
CA TYR A 54 -1.47 -1.74 8.32
C TYR A 54 -1.68 -0.91 9.58
N ARG A 55 -2.28 -1.51 10.61
CA ARG A 55 -2.62 -0.81 11.87
C ARG A 55 -2.24 -1.63 13.09
N GLY A 56 -2.11 -0.94 14.23
CA GLY A 56 -1.84 -1.56 15.52
C GLY A 56 -0.66 -2.53 15.47
N ASP A 57 -0.85 -3.70 16.07
CA ASP A 57 0.15 -4.76 16.21
C ASP A 57 0.50 -5.47 14.90
N THR A 58 -0.38 -5.42 13.89
CA THR A 58 -0.11 -6.03 12.58
C THR A 58 1.15 -5.45 11.94
N ARG A 59 1.47 -4.18 12.22
CA ARG A 59 2.71 -3.54 11.74
C ARG A 59 3.96 -4.26 12.27
N ARG A 60 3.95 -4.65 13.54
CA ARG A 60 5.04 -5.40 14.16
C ARG A 60 5.14 -6.81 13.57
N GLN A 61 4.00 -7.49 13.43
CA GLN A 61 3.94 -8.83 12.84
C GLN A 61 4.50 -8.86 11.40
N VAL A 62 4.18 -7.84 10.60
CA VAL A 62 4.75 -7.70 9.25
C VAL A 62 6.26 -7.46 9.32
N GLY A 63 6.73 -6.63 10.26
CA GLY A 63 8.17 -6.44 10.48
C GLY A 63 8.90 -7.75 10.80
N GLU A 64 8.37 -8.54 11.73
CA GLU A 64 8.91 -9.86 12.06
C GLU A 64 8.92 -10.82 10.86
N TYR A 65 7.85 -10.81 10.06
CA TYR A 65 7.77 -11.58 8.83
C TYR A 65 8.84 -11.14 7.82
N LEU A 66 9.08 -9.83 7.68
CA LEU A 66 10.09 -9.31 6.77
C LEU A 66 11.52 -9.71 7.17
N VAL A 67 11.83 -9.74 8.48
CA VAL A 67 13.11 -10.27 8.98
C VAL A 67 13.31 -11.71 8.48
N LYS A 68 12.33 -12.59 8.73
CA LYS A 68 12.39 -14.00 8.30
C LYS A 68 12.56 -14.13 6.80
N ARG A 69 11.78 -13.38 6.00
CA ARG A 69 11.86 -13.42 4.53
C ARG A 69 13.17 -12.88 3.98
N ALA A 70 13.78 -11.92 4.66
CA ALA A 70 15.08 -11.40 4.27
C ALA A 70 16.18 -12.44 4.59
N GLU A 71 16.15 -13.09 5.75
CA GLU A 71 17.07 -14.18 6.08
C GLU A 71 16.96 -15.38 5.13
N GLU A 72 15.74 -15.76 4.74
CA GLU A 72 15.51 -16.82 3.75
C GLU A 72 16.15 -16.51 2.38
N ARG A 73 16.17 -15.24 1.98
CA ARG A 73 16.65 -14.80 0.65
C ARG A 73 18.14 -14.51 0.63
N GLU A 74 18.65 -13.90 1.70
CA GLU A 74 19.98 -13.27 1.73
C GLU A 74 20.95 -13.99 2.69
N GLY A 75 20.46 -14.95 3.47
CA GLY A 75 21.22 -15.61 4.53
C GLY A 75 21.16 -14.85 5.86
N PRO A 76 21.96 -15.28 6.86
CA PRO A 76 21.93 -14.69 8.20
C PRO A 76 22.17 -13.17 8.20
N LEU A 77 21.27 -12.42 8.83
CA LEU A 77 21.37 -10.98 8.94
C LEU A 77 22.07 -10.55 10.23
N SER A 78 22.80 -9.45 10.18
CA SER A 78 23.27 -8.74 11.39
C SER A 78 22.09 -8.13 12.16
N ASP A 79 22.29 -7.85 13.45
CA ASP A 79 21.25 -7.24 14.30
C ASP A 79 20.74 -5.90 13.74
N ALA A 80 21.64 -5.06 13.21
CA ALA A 80 21.26 -3.80 12.57
C ALA A 80 20.38 -4.00 11.33
N GLN A 81 20.61 -5.06 10.54
CA GLN A 81 19.76 -5.40 9.41
C GLN A 81 18.41 -5.94 9.88
N LYS A 82 18.39 -6.78 10.92
CA LYS A 82 17.16 -7.28 11.54
C LYS A 82 16.30 -6.15 12.06
N ASP A 83 16.88 -5.21 12.79
CA ASP A 83 16.17 -4.04 13.31
C ASP A 83 15.59 -3.19 12.18
N LYS A 84 16.35 -2.99 11.10
CA LYS A 84 15.86 -2.28 9.92
C LYS A 84 14.69 -2.99 9.23
N GLU A 85 14.71 -4.32 9.11
CA GLU A 85 13.56 -5.10 8.58
C GLU A 85 12.36 -5.04 9.54
N ALA A 86 12.59 -5.31 10.83
CA ALA A 86 11.57 -5.33 11.86
C ALA A 86 10.86 -3.98 12.01
N THR A 87 11.60 -2.88 11.83
CA THR A 87 11.07 -1.51 11.99
C THR A 87 10.50 -0.90 10.71
N ARG A 88 10.56 -1.60 9.57
CA ARG A 88 10.06 -1.08 8.27
C ARG A 88 8.62 -0.59 8.33
N PHE A 89 7.76 -1.22 9.13
CA PHE A 89 6.35 -0.85 9.28
C PHE A 89 6.03 -0.23 10.64
N SER A 90 6.98 -0.21 11.57
CA SER A 90 6.81 0.24 12.96
C SER A 90 6.68 1.75 13.07
N ALA A 91 7.35 2.50 12.19
CA ALA A 91 7.15 3.93 12.08
C ALA A 91 5.88 4.23 11.26
N ARG A 92 4.73 4.19 11.95
CA ARG A 92 3.54 5.00 11.60
C ARG A 92 3.08 4.91 10.13
N ARG A 93 3.25 3.74 9.51
CA ARG A 93 2.78 3.46 8.15
C ARG A 93 1.33 3.05 8.20
N LEU A 94 0.48 3.85 7.57
CA LEU A 94 -0.95 3.57 7.55
C LEU A 94 -1.34 2.73 6.35
N LEU A 95 -0.79 3.04 5.18
CA LEU A 95 -1.32 2.55 3.92
C LEU A 95 -0.19 2.17 2.98
N SER A 96 -0.26 0.96 2.44
CA SER A 96 0.49 0.57 1.24
C SER A 96 -0.49 0.45 0.08
N VAL A 97 -0.14 1.03 -1.05
CA VAL A 97 -0.85 0.82 -2.31
C VAL A 97 -0.05 -0.20 -3.09
N SER A 98 -0.67 -1.32 -3.45
CA SER A 98 -0.04 -2.34 -4.28
C SER A 98 -0.82 -2.49 -5.58
N PHE A 99 -0.09 -2.54 -6.69
CA PHE A 99 -0.64 -2.89 -7.98
C PHE A 99 -0.62 -4.41 -8.12
N PHE A 100 -1.79 -5.00 -8.29
CA PHE A 100 -1.92 -6.41 -8.63
C PHE A 100 -2.43 -6.49 -10.07
N PRO A 101 -1.77 -7.25 -10.96
CA PRO A 101 -2.47 -7.68 -12.18
C PRO A 101 -3.75 -8.42 -11.76
N PRO A 102 -4.82 -8.38 -12.58
CA PRO A 102 -6.00 -9.19 -12.29
C PRO A 102 -5.55 -10.64 -12.06
N LEU A 103 -6.00 -11.24 -10.96
CA LEU A 103 -5.71 -12.63 -10.64
C LEU A 103 -6.02 -13.48 -11.88
N ARG A 104 -5.00 -14.09 -12.50
CA ARG A 104 -5.24 -15.20 -13.43
C ARG A 104 -5.86 -16.31 -12.58
N MET A 105 -7.14 -16.62 -12.78
CA MET A 105 -7.62 -17.92 -12.36
C MET A 105 -6.89 -18.98 -13.19
N SER A 106 -6.54 -20.10 -12.57
CA SER A 106 -6.14 -21.30 -13.32
C SER A 106 -7.18 -21.58 -14.40
N GLU A 107 -6.73 -21.93 -15.60
CA GLU A 107 -7.60 -22.26 -16.72
C GLU A 107 -8.69 -23.25 -16.27
N SER A 108 -9.95 -22.88 -16.47
CA SER A 108 -11.03 -23.86 -16.41
C SER A 108 -10.82 -24.84 -17.57
N PRO A 109 -11.03 -26.16 -17.40
CA PRO A 109 -10.79 -27.18 -18.44
C PRO A 109 -11.49 -26.91 -19.78
N ASN A 110 -12.47 -25.99 -19.82
CA ASN A 110 -13.26 -25.64 -20.99
C ASN A 110 -12.89 -24.30 -21.64
N GLY A 111 -11.64 -23.82 -21.52
CA GLY A 111 -11.08 -22.77 -22.38
C GLY A 111 -11.71 -21.36 -22.26
N SER A 112 -12.57 -21.13 -21.28
CA SER A 112 -13.21 -19.82 -21.05
C SER A 112 -12.45 -19.04 -19.98
N SER A 113 -11.62 -18.09 -20.41
CA SER A 113 -11.06 -17.08 -19.50
C SER A 113 -12.17 -16.12 -19.08
N SER A 114 -12.59 -16.20 -17.81
CA SER A 114 -13.51 -15.23 -17.22
C SER A 114 -12.79 -14.40 -16.15
N PHE A 115 -12.95 -13.09 -16.23
CA PHE A 115 -12.49 -12.14 -15.22
C PHE A 115 -13.69 -11.82 -14.30
N LEU A 116 -13.53 -11.98 -12.99
CA LEU A 116 -14.55 -11.48 -12.06
C LEU A 116 -14.39 -9.96 -11.91
N PRO A 117 -15.48 -9.17 -11.99
CA PRO A 117 -15.43 -7.79 -11.57
C PRO A 117 -15.20 -7.76 -10.05
N VAL A 118 -14.11 -7.12 -9.65
CA VAL A 118 -13.85 -6.83 -8.24
C VAL A 118 -14.86 -5.76 -7.83
N ARG A 119 -15.92 -6.15 -7.12
CA ARG A 119 -16.77 -5.18 -6.41
C ARG A 119 -16.00 -4.66 -5.20
N LEU A 120 -15.78 -3.35 -5.18
CA LEU A 120 -15.51 -2.60 -3.95
C LEU A 120 -16.73 -2.78 -3.03
N ARG A 121 -16.52 -3.32 -1.84
CA ARG A 121 -17.40 -3.08 -0.69
C ARG A 121 -16.69 -2.10 0.22
#